data_AF-A0A1H0QCX9-F1
#
_entry.id   AF-A0A1H0QCX9-F1
#
_cell.length_a   1.000
_cell.length_b   1.000
_cell.length_c   1.000
_cell.angle_alpha   90.00
_cell.angle_beta   90.00
_cell.angle_gamma   90.00
#
_symmetry.space_group_name_H-M   'P 1'
#
loop_
_entity.id
_entity.type
_entity.pdbx_description
1 polymer ?
#
loop_
_entity_poly.entity_id
_entity_poly.type
_entity_poly.pdbx_seq_one_letter_code
_entity_poly.pdbx_strand_id
1 'polypeptide(L)'
;MTPKISRREVVVGLINLATKAVELELTDDAAEILQGARILRPRMVELDLLEGWICIQRGQVDECIRLMRNVEGSPTHWGMAKALMARCQRFLRDPAWRGNADEVLAGCKDSTALYLVKQLFAEQAGEAGGDAAGQDTAPREPGETPDPQSAARPRKFAPVDPLTNPFVFQLRA
;
A
#
# COMPACT_ATOMS: atom_id res chain seq x y z
N MET A 1 34.53 -21.01 -17.87
CA MET A 1 34.39 -19.67 -17.24
C MET A 1 33.50 -19.83 -16.02
N THR A 2 33.98 -19.51 -14.82
CA THR A 2 33.14 -19.47 -13.62
C THR A 2 32.39 -18.13 -13.60
N PRO A 3 31.05 -18.12 -13.67
CA PRO A 3 30.31 -16.87 -13.57
C PRO A 3 30.56 -16.25 -12.19
N LYS A 4 31.01 -14.99 -12.17
CA LYS A 4 31.19 -14.22 -10.94
C LYS A 4 29.94 -13.38 -10.72
N ILE A 5 29.04 -13.87 -9.86
CA ILE A 5 27.90 -13.07 -9.41
C ILE A 5 28.41 -12.04 -8.40
N SER A 6 28.13 -10.76 -8.63
CA SER A 6 28.41 -9.68 -7.71
C SER A 6 27.36 -9.60 -6.59
N ARG A 7 27.74 -9.05 -5.43
CA ARG A 7 26.79 -8.76 -4.33
C ARG A 7 25.60 -7.91 -4.79
N ARG A 8 25.82 -6.99 -5.74
CA ARG A 8 24.75 -6.17 -6.31
C ARG A 8 23.73 -7.03 -7.05
N GLU A 9 24.19 -7.94 -7.90
CA GLU A 9 23.31 -8.84 -8.66
C GLU A 9 22.53 -9.79 -7.73
N VAL A 10 23.16 -10.30 -6.66
CA VAL A 10 22.44 -11.10 -5.65
C VAL A 10 21.31 -10.29 -5.01
N VAL A 11 21.60 -9.06 -4.56
CA VAL A 11 20.61 -8.21 -3.89
C VAL A 11 19.45 -7.87 -4.82
N VAL A 12 19.74 -7.52 -6.09
CA VAL A 12 18.70 -7.26 -7.09
C VAL A 12 17.83 -8.50 -7.31
N GLY A 13 18.45 -9.68 -7.42
CA GLY A 13 17.72 -10.95 -7.54
C GLY A 13 16.79 -11.23 -6.35
N LEU A 14 17.27 -11.00 -5.12
CA LEU A 14 16.47 -11.18 -3.90
C LEU A 14 15.30 -10.19 -3.84
N ILE A 15 15.52 -8.93 -4.19
CA ILE A 15 14.44 -7.92 -4.22
C ILE A 15 13.38 -8.28 -5.26
N ASN A 16 13.80 -8.73 -6.45
CA ASN A 16 12.87 -9.17 -7.49
C ASN A 16 12.07 -10.40 -7.06
N LEU A 17 12.71 -11.36 -6.38
CA LEU A 17 12.04 -12.55 -5.86
C LEU A 17 11.06 -12.20 -4.73
N ALA A 18 11.45 -11.34 -3.78
CA ALA A 18 10.56 -10.86 -2.72
C ALA A 18 9.37 -10.10 -3.29
N THR A 19 9.60 -9.24 -4.29
CA THR A 19 8.54 -8.57 -5.04
C THR A 19 7.56 -9.58 -5.65
N LYS A 20 8.09 -10.63 -6.28
CA LYS A 20 7.23 -11.66 -6.88
C LYS A 20 6.42 -12.42 -5.84
N ALA A 21 7.01 -12.69 -4.67
CA ALA A 21 6.30 -13.29 -3.55
C ALA A 21 5.17 -12.39 -3.03
N VAL A 22 5.39 -11.06 -2.95
CA VAL A 22 4.32 -10.08 -2.61
C VAL A 22 3.19 -10.10 -3.64
N GLU A 23 3.49 -10.17 -4.94
CA GLU A 23 2.46 -10.27 -5.99
C GLU A 23 1.63 -11.56 -5.90
N LEU A 24 2.24 -12.63 -5.41
CA LEU A 24 1.59 -13.94 -5.21
C LEU A 24 0.95 -14.09 -3.82
N GLU A 25 0.92 -13.02 -3.02
CA GLU A 25 0.41 -13.00 -1.65
C GLU A 25 1.15 -13.97 -0.69
N LEU A 26 2.37 -14.39 -1.05
CA LEU A 26 3.26 -15.23 -0.25
C LEU A 26 4.03 -14.36 0.75
N THR A 27 3.32 -13.74 1.70
CA THR A 27 3.90 -12.72 2.60
C THR A 27 4.99 -13.24 3.53
N ASP A 28 4.93 -14.52 3.91
CA ASP A 28 5.97 -15.18 4.73
C ASP A 28 7.26 -15.35 3.95
N ASP A 29 7.18 -15.95 2.77
CA ASP A 29 8.32 -16.09 1.85
C ASP A 29 8.91 -14.71 1.50
N ALA A 30 8.07 -13.73 1.18
CA ALA A 30 8.49 -12.37 0.85
C ALA A 30 9.30 -11.74 1.99
N ALA A 31 8.86 -11.92 3.24
CA ALA A 31 9.56 -11.40 4.41
C ALA A 31 10.91 -12.09 4.61
N GLU A 32 10.98 -13.42 4.48
CA GLU A 32 12.23 -14.17 4.62
C GLU A 32 13.27 -13.80 3.54
N ILE A 33 12.83 -13.70 2.28
CA ILE A 33 13.69 -13.28 1.17
C ILE A 33 14.21 -11.85 1.41
N LEU A 34 13.34 -10.95 1.88
CA LEU A 34 13.71 -9.57 2.17
C LEU A 34 14.73 -9.46 3.31
N GLN A 35 14.64 -10.31 4.33
CA GLN A 35 15.66 -10.41 5.39
C GLN A 35 17.02 -10.85 4.81
N GLY A 36 17.03 -11.78 3.86
CA GLY A 36 18.23 -12.13 3.11
C GLY A 36 18.87 -10.93 2.41
N ALA A 37 18.04 -10.09 1.78
CA ALA A 37 18.51 -8.84 1.16
C ALA A 37 19.06 -7.83 2.19
N ARG A 38 18.42 -7.71 3.37
CA ARG A 38 18.88 -6.84 4.47
C ARG A 38 20.24 -7.25 5.02
N ILE A 39 20.52 -8.55 5.16
CA ILE A 39 21.86 -9.04 5.57
C ILE A 39 22.93 -8.50 4.61
N LEU A 40 22.63 -8.51 3.31
CA LEU A 40 23.54 -8.01 2.28
C LEU A 40 23.50 -6.49 2.11
N ARG A 41 22.44 -5.77 2.51
CA ARG A 41 22.35 -4.30 2.41
C ARG A 41 21.51 -3.72 3.56
N PRO A 42 22.09 -3.55 4.77
CA PRO A 42 21.30 -3.19 5.96
C PRO A 42 20.68 -1.78 5.95
N ARG A 43 21.17 -0.87 5.10
CA ARG A 43 20.79 0.56 5.09
C ARG A 43 20.00 0.97 3.84
N MET A 44 19.45 0.01 3.12
CA MET A 44 18.74 0.26 1.86
C MET A 44 17.27 0.54 2.14
N VAL A 45 16.84 1.79 1.94
CA VAL A 45 15.50 2.27 2.30
C VAL A 45 14.39 1.65 1.44
N GLU A 46 14.73 1.21 0.24
CA GLU A 46 13.84 0.46 -0.65
C GLU A 46 13.33 -0.83 -0.02
N LEU A 47 14.11 -1.42 0.89
CA LEU A 47 13.70 -2.62 1.62
C LEU A 47 12.58 -2.28 2.63
N ASP A 48 12.64 -1.11 3.28
CA ASP A 48 11.56 -0.63 4.16
C ASP A 48 10.27 -0.38 3.35
N LEU A 49 10.40 0.10 2.11
CA LEU A 49 9.26 0.31 1.21
C LEU A 49 8.56 -1.02 0.87
N LEU A 50 9.32 -2.05 0.50
CA LEU A 50 8.78 -3.38 0.19
C LEU A 50 8.19 -4.06 1.44
N GLU A 51 8.81 -3.86 2.61
CA GLU A 51 8.29 -4.36 3.88
C GLU A 51 6.95 -3.70 4.26
N GLY A 52 6.77 -2.41 3.96
CA GLY A 52 5.48 -1.73 4.13
C GLY A 52 4.33 -2.41 3.37
N TRP A 53 4.56 -2.87 2.14
CA TRP A 53 3.56 -3.62 1.37
C TRP A 53 3.23 -4.97 1.99
N ILE A 54 4.25 -5.69 2.48
CA ILE A 54 4.06 -6.95 3.23
C ILE A 54 3.19 -6.69 4.47
N CYS A 55 3.48 -5.63 5.22
CA CYS A 55 2.68 -5.22 6.38
C CYS A 55 1.22 -4.95 6.00
N ILE A 56 0.95 -4.23 4.91
CA ILE A 56 -0.41 -3.97 4.41
C ILE A 56 -1.15 -5.28 4.12
N GLN A 57 -0.53 -6.22 3.40
CA GLN A 57 -1.14 -7.52 3.08
C GLN A 57 -1.41 -8.36 4.34
N ARG A 58 -0.54 -8.26 5.35
CA ARG A 58 -0.72 -8.92 6.67
C ARG A 58 -1.70 -8.19 7.60
N GLY A 59 -2.24 -7.04 7.20
CA GLY A 59 -3.08 -6.20 8.07
C GLY A 59 -2.32 -5.49 9.19
N GLN A 60 -0.99 -5.44 9.14
CA GLN A 60 -0.11 -4.77 10.08
C GLN A 60 0.01 -3.27 9.75
N VAL A 61 -1.12 -2.57 9.81
CA VAL A 61 -1.26 -1.21 9.26
C VAL A 61 -0.40 -0.19 10.00
N ASP A 62 -0.39 -0.25 11.32
CA ASP A 62 0.44 0.65 12.15
C ASP A 62 1.93 0.47 11.89
N GLU A 63 2.35 -0.78 11.65
CA GLU A 63 3.74 -1.10 11.34
C GLU A 63 4.16 -0.55 9.98
N CYS A 64 3.28 -0.63 8.98
CA CYS A 64 3.51 0.03 7.69
C CYS A 64 3.70 1.55 7.89
N ILE A 65 2.86 2.22 8.67
CA ILE A 65 3.00 3.66 8.94
C ILE A 65 4.35 3.96 9.62
N ARG A 66 4.74 3.14 10.60
CA ARG A 66 6.03 3.27 11.31
C ARG A 66 7.21 3.15 10.34
N LEU A 67 7.18 2.17 9.43
CA LEU A 67 8.21 1.98 8.40
C LEU A 67 8.24 3.15 7.42
N MET A 68 7.10 3.63 6.94
CA MET A 68 7.05 4.72 5.96
C MET A 68 7.59 6.04 6.51
N ARG A 69 7.51 6.30 7.82
CA ARG A 69 8.19 7.45 8.44
C ARG A 69 9.71 7.42 8.27
N ASN A 70 10.31 6.22 8.21
CA ASN A 70 11.74 6.09 7.92
C ASN A 70 12.03 6.36 6.43
N VAL A 71 11.11 5.94 5.55
CA VAL A 71 11.23 6.12 4.10
C VAL A 71 11.00 7.58 3.68
N GLU A 72 10.15 8.31 4.40
CA GLU A 72 9.80 9.71 4.11
C GLU A 72 11.02 10.63 4.00
N GLY A 73 12.10 10.34 4.73
CA GLY A 73 13.37 11.09 4.65
C GLY A 73 14.14 10.91 3.34
N SER A 74 13.76 9.95 2.49
CA SER A 74 14.38 9.71 1.19
C SER A 74 13.75 10.60 0.11
N PRO A 75 14.52 11.49 -0.55
CA PRO A 75 13.98 12.30 -1.64
C PRO A 75 13.41 11.48 -2.80
N THR A 76 13.96 10.28 -3.03
CA THR A 76 13.54 9.37 -4.10
C THR A 76 12.21 8.70 -3.79
N HIS A 77 11.98 8.33 -2.52
CA HIS A 77 10.84 7.49 -2.12
C HIS A 77 9.79 8.22 -1.28
N TRP A 78 10.02 9.51 -0.98
CA TRP A 78 9.14 10.38 -0.21
C TRP A 78 7.68 10.31 -0.66
N GLY A 79 7.44 10.43 -1.97
CA GLY A 79 6.09 10.44 -2.52
C GLY A 79 5.35 9.12 -2.29
N MET A 80 6.04 7.99 -2.51
CA MET A 80 5.48 6.67 -2.27
C MET A 80 5.22 6.43 -0.78
N ALA A 81 6.14 6.84 0.09
CA ALA A 81 5.99 6.73 1.54
C ALA A 81 4.72 7.47 2.01
N LYS A 82 4.53 8.72 1.56
CA LYS A 82 3.33 9.50 1.90
C LYS A 82 2.06 8.92 1.33
N ALA A 83 2.08 8.43 0.08
CA ALA A 83 0.92 7.78 -0.51
C ALA A 83 0.50 6.53 0.27
N LEU A 84 1.47 5.71 0.71
CA LEU A 84 1.22 4.53 1.53
C LEU A 84 0.73 4.88 2.94
N MET A 85 1.30 5.92 3.58
CA MET A 85 0.80 6.44 4.85
C MET A 85 -0.64 6.92 4.71
N ALA A 86 -0.96 7.72 3.69
CA ALA A 86 -2.32 8.18 3.43
C ALA A 86 -3.29 7.01 3.23
N ARG A 87 -2.89 5.98 2.48
CA ARG A 87 -3.70 4.76 2.29
C ARG A 87 -3.97 4.06 3.63
N CYS A 88 -2.95 3.86 4.45
CA CYS A 88 -3.06 3.23 5.76
C CYS A 88 -3.92 4.04 6.72
N GLN A 89 -3.72 5.36 6.78
CA GLN A 89 -4.50 6.26 7.64
C GLN A 89 -5.96 6.32 7.21
N ARG A 90 -6.26 6.36 5.91
CA ARG A 90 -7.63 6.29 5.40
C ARG A 90 -8.31 4.99 5.83
N PHE A 91 -7.61 3.86 5.73
CA PHE A 91 -8.11 2.57 6.18
C PHE A 91 -8.48 2.60 7.69
N LEU A 92 -7.61 3.21 8.51
CA LEU A 92 -7.82 3.43 9.95
C LEU A 92 -8.83 4.55 10.27
N ARG A 93 -9.38 5.24 9.26
CA ARG A 93 -10.21 6.45 9.40
C ARG A 93 -9.51 7.62 10.13
N ASP A 94 -8.19 7.66 10.10
CA ASP A 94 -7.38 8.75 10.65
C ASP A 94 -7.39 9.95 9.69
N PRO A 95 -7.95 11.12 10.07
CA PRO A 95 -8.06 12.29 9.20
C PRO A 95 -6.70 12.83 8.70
N ALA A 96 -5.58 12.46 9.32
CA ALA A 96 -4.26 12.83 8.85
C ALA A 96 -3.95 12.30 7.43
N TRP A 97 -4.72 11.32 6.94
CA TRP A 97 -4.59 10.80 5.58
C TRP A 97 -4.66 11.89 4.50
N ARG A 98 -5.49 12.92 4.69
CA ARG A 98 -5.65 14.00 3.70
C ARG A 98 -4.40 14.86 3.59
N GLY A 99 -3.76 15.19 4.71
CA GLY A 99 -2.53 16.00 4.69
C GLY A 99 -1.43 15.32 3.87
N ASN A 100 -1.20 14.02 4.12
CA ASN A 100 -0.23 13.25 3.35
C ASN A 100 -0.61 13.13 1.86
N ALA A 101 -1.91 12.95 1.56
CA ALA A 101 -2.41 12.88 0.19
C ALA A 101 -2.22 14.21 -0.58
N ASP A 102 -2.57 15.33 0.04
CA ASP A 102 -2.47 16.67 -0.56
C ASP A 102 -1.01 17.04 -0.87
N GLU A 103 -0.09 16.70 0.03
CA GLU A 103 1.35 16.91 -0.19
C GLU A 103 1.87 16.12 -1.40
N VAL A 104 1.44 14.85 -1.54
CA VAL A 104 1.78 14.03 -2.72
C VAL A 104 1.24 14.68 -3.99
N LEU A 105 -0.01 15.14 -4.01
CA LEU A 105 -0.60 15.81 -5.17
C LEU A 105 0.10 17.13 -5.52
N ALA A 106 0.60 17.85 -4.52
CA ALA A 106 1.26 19.15 -4.72
C ALA A 106 2.69 19.04 -5.28
N GLY A 107 3.43 17.99 -4.90
CA GLY A 107 4.88 17.96 -5.13
C GLY A 107 5.46 16.66 -5.71
N CYS A 108 4.68 15.58 -5.81
CA CYS A 108 5.21 14.29 -6.25
C CYS A 108 5.22 14.16 -7.78
N LYS A 109 6.28 13.53 -8.30
CA LYS A 109 6.43 13.17 -9.73
C LYS A 109 6.24 11.68 -9.99
N ASP A 110 6.19 10.86 -8.94
CA ASP A 110 5.99 9.42 -9.05
C ASP A 110 4.55 9.12 -9.46
N SER A 111 4.38 8.55 -10.65
CA SER A 111 3.05 8.24 -11.21
C SER A 111 2.26 7.25 -10.37
N THR A 112 2.94 6.29 -9.73
CA THR A 112 2.30 5.27 -8.91
C THR A 112 1.84 5.86 -7.57
N ALA A 113 2.66 6.71 -6.94
CA ALA A 113 2.25 7.45 -5.74
C ALA A 113 1.05 8.37 -6.03
N LEU A 114 1.07 9.09 -7.16
CA LEU A 114 -0.05 9.93 -7.60
C LEU A 114 -1.31 9.10 -7.89
N TYR A 115 -1.16 7.93 -8.53
CA TYR A 115 -2.28 7.03 -8.81
C TYR A 115 -2.94 6.55 -7.52
N LEU A 116 -2.14 6.08 -6.55
CA LEU A 116 -2.62 5.66 -5.24
C LEU A 116 -3.46 6.73 -4.57
N VAL A 117 -2.94 7.97 -4.49
CA VAL A 117 -3.65 9.07 -3.83
C VAL A 117 -4.94 9.44 -4.57
N LYS A 118 -4.93 9.49 -5.90
CA LYS A 118 -6.15 9.76 -6.69
C LYS A 118 -7.23 8.72 -6.45
N GLN A 119 -6.85 7.45 -6.29
CA GLN A 119 -7.78 6.37 -5.97
C GLN A 119 -8.43 6.59 -4.60
N LEU A 120 -7.68 7.03 -3.58
CA LEU A 120 -8.24 7.33 -2.25
C LEU A 120 -9.33 8.41 -2.31
N PHE A 121 -9.14 9.45 -3.12
CA PHE A 121 -10.14 10.50 -3.33
C PHE A 121 -11.36 10.00 -4.12
N ALA A 122 -11.15 9.15 -5.14
CA ALA A 122 -12.24 8.55 -5.90
C ALA A 122 -13.12 7.65 -5.02
N GLU A 123 -12.50 6.82 -4.16
CA GLU A 123 -13.19 6.01 -3.15
C GLU A 123 -14.01 6.89 -2.20
N GLN A 124 -13.46 8.03 -1.75
CA GLN A 124 -14.19 8.96 -0.89
C GLN A 124 -15.41 9.56 -1.57
N ALA A 125 -15.29 9.94 -2.85
CA ALA A 125 -16.38 10.51 -3.62
C ALA A 125 -17.49 9.47 -3.88
N GLY A 126 -17.12 8.21 -4.12
CA GLY A 126 -18.08 7.10 -4.25
C GLY A 126 -18.83 6.81 -2.95
N GLU A 127 -18.16 6.84 -1.81
CA GLU A 127 -18.78 6.70 -0.48
C GLU A 127 -19.77 7.83 -0.20
N ALA A 128 -19.47 9.07 -0.60
CA ALA A 128 -20.37 10.22 -0.43
C ALA A 128 -21.57 10.22 -1.39
N GLY A 129 -21.45 9.56 -2.55
CA GLY A 129 -22.52 9.45 -3.55
C GLY A 129 -23.51 8.30 -3.30
N GLY A 130 -23.14 7.30 -2.49
CA GLY A 130 -23.98 6.13 -2.17
C GLY A 130 -25.21 6.45 -1.30
N ASP A 131 -25.20 7.57 -0.58
CA ASP A 131 -26.33 7.99 0.27
C ASP A 131 -27.39 8.83 -0.48
N ALA A 132 -27.15 9.19 -1.75
CA ALA A 132 -28.02 10.09 -2.51
C ALA A 132 -28.82 9.43 -3.65
N ALA A 133 -28.58 8.16 -3.97
CA ALA A 133 -29.25 7.44 -5.06
C ALA A 133 -30.13 6.31 -4.51
N GLY A 134 -31.25 6.69 -3.86
CA GLY A 134 -32.19 5.74 -3.26
C GLY A 134 -33.51 6.37 -2.85
N GLN A 135 -34.09 7.21 -3.69
CA GLN A 135 -35.51 7.58 -3.60
C GLN A 135 -36.16 7.41 -4.96
N ASP A 136 -36.59 6.17 -5.24
CA ASP A 136 -37.76 5.98 -6.09
C ASP A 136 -38.64 4.84 -5.52
N THR A 137 -39.84 5.27 -5.14
CA THR A 137 -41.09 4.64 -4.70
C THR A 137 -41.20 3.11 -4.46
N ALA A 138 -41.39 2.72 -3.18
CA ALA A 138 -42.40 1.77 -2.70
C ALA A 138 -42.58 1.89 -1.17
N PRO A 139 -43.79 1.70 -0.58
CA PRO A 139 -44.01 1.88 0.86
C PRO A 139 -43.22 0.86 1.67
N ARG A 140 -42.32 1.34 2.52
CA ARG A 140 -41.46 0.54 3.39
C ARG A 140 -42.24 0.15 4.65
N GLU A 141 -42.44 -1.15 4.88
CA GLU A 141 -42.93 -1.62 6.17
C GLU A 141 -41.91 -1.28 7.28
N PRO A 142 -42.34 -0.75 8.43
CA PRO A 142 -41.45 -0.31 9.49
C PRO A 142 -41.02 -1.51 10.33
N GLY A 143 -39.86 -2.10 10.05
CA GLY A 143 -39.41 -3.27 10.83
C GLY A 143 -37.99 -3.78 10.65
N GLU A 144 -37.13 -3.15 9.84
CA GLU A 144 -35.78 -3.66 9.65
C GLU A 144 -34.74 -2.62 10.08
N THR A 145 -34.41 -2.68 11.37
CA THR A 145 -33.20 -2.04 11.92
C THR A 145 -31.98 -2.56 11.15
N PRO A 146 -31.09 -1.68 10.65
CA PRO A 146 -29.86 -2.13 9.99
C PRO A 146 -29.05 -3.01 10.94
N ASP A 147 -28.73 -4.23 10.50
CA ASP A 147 -27.99 -5.20 11.28
C ASP A 147 -26.69 -4.59 11.84
N PRO A 148 -26.50 -4.51 13.18
CA PRO A 148 -25.29 -3.97 13.79
C PRO A 148 -24.03 -4.82 13.48
N GLN A 149 -24.20 -6.04 12.93
CA GLN A 149 -23.12 -6.94 12.55
C GLN A 149 -22.39 -6.58 11.26
N SER A 150 -22.96 -5.76 10.39
CA SER A 150 -22.25 -5.26 9.19
C SER A 150 -21.12 -4.29 9.56
N ALA A 151 -21.20 -3.63 10.72
CA ALA A 151 -20.17 -2.74 11.24
C ALA A 151 -18.97 -3.47 11.88
N ALA A 152 -19.11 -4.77 12.18
CA ALA A 152 -18.13 -5.54 12.96
C ALA A 152 -17.20 -6.43 12.11
N ARG A 153 -17.37 -6.47 10.78
CA ARG A 153 -16.42 -7.19 9.92
C ARG A 153 -15.07 -6.45 9.96
N PRO A 154 -13.95 -7.14 10.27
CA PRO A 154 -12.64 -6.51 10.18
C PRO A 154 -12.48 -6.02 8.75
N ARG A 155 -12.33 -4.70 8.57
CA ARG A 155 -11.93 -4.13 7.30
C ARG A 155 -10.65 -4.84 6.90
N LYS A 156 -10.61 -5.40 5.71
CA LYS A 156 -9.38 -5.93 5.11
C LYS A 156 -9.01 -4.99 3.98
N PHE A 157 -7.72 -4.78 3.78
CA PHE A 157 -7.30 -4.21 2.52
C PHE A 157 -7.81 -5.11 1.39
N ALA A 158 -8.33 -4.50 0.33
CA ALA A 158 -8.51 -5.22 -0.91
C ALA A 158 -7.14 -5.80 -1.34
N PRO A 159 -7.13 -6.96 -2.03
CA PRO A 159 -5.91 -7.50 -2.64
C PRO A 159 -5.13 -6.39 -3.35
N VAL A 160 -3.80 -6.43 -3.25
CA VAL A 160 -2.95 -5.40 -3.83
C VAL A 160 -3.14 -5.42 -5.34
N ASP A 161 -3.70 -4.34 -5.89
CA ASP A 161 -3.85 -4.19 -7.33
C ASP A 161 -2.43 -4.19 -7.94
N PRO A 162 -2.13 -5.04 -8.93
CA PRO A 162 -0.85 -5.03 -9.64
C PRO A 162 -0.46 -3.65 -10.18
N LEU A 163 -1.43 -2.79 -10.51
CA LEU A 163 -1.22 -1.40 -10.95
C LEU A 163 -0.86 -0.45 -9.79
N THR A 164 -1.16 -0.83 -8.55
CA THR A 164 -0.76 -0.10 -7.34
C THR A 164 0.55 -0.61 -6.75
N ASN A 165 1.01 -1.81 -7.15
CA ASN A 165 2.30 -2.34 -6.73
C ASN A 165 3.43 -1.59 -7.46
N PRO A 166 4.19 -0.72 -6.78
CA PRO A 166 5.20 0.12 -7.44
C PRO A 166 6.32 -0.68 -8.07
N PHE A 167 6.48 -1.94 -7.69
CA PHE A 167 7.52 -2.82 -8.19
C PHE A 167 7.14 -3.53 -9.50
N VAL A 168 5.84 -3.59 -9.85
CA VAL A 168 5.38 -4.08 -11.16
C VAL A 168 5.92 -3.20 -12.30
N PHE A 169 6.14 -1.91 -12.05
CA PHE A 169 6.68 -0.96 -13.03
C PHE A 169 8.22 -0.92 -13.07
N GLN A 170 8.92 -1.50 -12.09
CA GLN A 170 10.39 -1.56 -12.07
C GLN A 170 10.96 -2.81 -12.77
N LEU A 171 10.11 -3.79 -13.11
CA LEU A 171 10.49 -5.01 -13.85
C LEU A 171 10.60 -4.81 -15.38
N ARG A 172 10.47 -3.57 -15.87
CA ARG A 172 10.75 -3.20 -17.26
C ARG A 172 11.96 -2.26 -17.32
N ALA A 173 13.16 -2.80 -17.12
CA ALA A 173 14.42 -2.16 -17.48
C ALA A 173 15.44 -3.22 -17.88
#